data_AF-A0A3D9SG93-F1
#
_entry.id   AF-A0A3D9SG93-F1
#
_cell.length_a   1.000
_cell.length_b   1.000
_cell.length_c   1.000
_cell.angle_alpha   90.00
_cell.angle_beta   90.00
_cell.angle_gamma   90.00
#
_symmetry.space_group_name_H-M   'P 1'
#
loop_
_entity.id
_entity.type
_entity.pdbx_description
1 polymer ?
#
loop_
_entity_poly.entity_id
_entity_poly.type
_entity_poly.pdbx_seq_one_letter_code
_entity_poly.pdbx_strand_id
1 'polypeptide(L)'
;MSGGRRPKLRIMRRPSSTVIVVVGDDAGAVVSGLDALHNVRAAPRGERAPAEHTAHAAHTAATYYVVLSPEEMPPTRRHWWLGVLSGAAPSRVVPARPSTAVVADALGRLSVGRWWPADLEGWLRGLPRVVPDRAGPRI
;
A
#
# COMPACT_ATOMS: atom_id res chain seq x y z
N MET A 1 -12.05 -44.80 -25.91
CA MET A 1 -13.18 -43.94 -25.48
C MET A 1 -12.68 -43.01 -24.38
N SER A 2 -12.49 -41.73 -24.73
CA SER A 2 -12.03 -40.67 -23.83
C SER A 2 -13.15 -40.27 -22.86
N GLY A 3 -12.93 -40.44 -21.56
CA GLY A 3 -13.76 -39.87 -20.49
C GLY A 3 -13.00 -38.76 -19.78
N GLY A 4 -13.27 -37.52 -20.17
CA GLY A 4 -12.54 -36.32 -19.72
C GLY A 4 -12.53 -36.14 -18.20
N ARG A 5 -11.32 -36.06 -17.63
CA ARG A 5 -11.10 -35.62 -16.25
C ARG A 5 -11.20 -34.09 -16.25
N ARG A 6 -12.37 -33.53 -15.91
CA ARG A 6 -12.52 -32.09 -15.64
C ARG A 6 -11.55 -31.74 -14.50
N PRO A 7 -10.64 -30.76 -14.64
CA PRO A 7 -9.86 -30.32 -13.49
C PRO A 7 -10.83 -29.72 -12.47
N LYS A 8 -10.88 -30.34 -11.28
CA LYS A 8 -11.63 -29.79 -10.14
C LYS A 8 -11.09 -28.39 -9.89
N LEU A 9 -11.94 -27.40 -10.09
CA LEU A 9 -11.72 -26.00 -9.74
C LEU A 9 -11.20 -25.97 -8.30
N ARG A 10 -9.89 -25.77 -8.12
CA ARG A 10 -9.29 -25.68 -6.79
C ARG A 10 -9.84 -24.40 -6.20
N ILE A 11 -10.81 -24.56 -5.29
CA ILE A 11 -11.44 -23.51 -4.51
C ILE A 11 -10.33 -22.55 -4.09
N MET A 12 -10.38 -21.34 -4.64
CA MET A 12 -9.43 -20.28 -4.34
C MET A 12 -9.65 -19.91 -2.88
N ARG A 13 -8.88 -20.52 -1.96
CA ARG A 13 -8.76 -20.03 -0.59
C ARG A 13 -8.41 -18.55 -0.72
N ARG A 14 -9.26 -17.66 -0.20
CA ARG A 14 -8.93 -16.23 -0.07
C ARG A 14 -7.51 -16.17 0.48
N PRO A 15 -6.56 -15.45 -0.14
CA PRO A 15 -5.28 -15.26 0.52
C PRO A 15 -5.58 -14.60 1.86
N SER A 16 -5.24 -15.27 2.97
CA SER A 16 -5.29 -14.70 4.32
C SER A 16 -4.14 -13.72 4.56
N SER A 17 -3.48 -13.29 3.49
CA SER A 17 -2.26 -12.49 3.49
C SER A 17 -2.64 -11.05 3.22
N THR A 18 -2.37 -10.19 4.19
CA THR A 18 -2.43 -8.73 4.02
C THR A 18 -1.12 -8.29 3.38
N VAL A 19 -1.19 -7.66 2.20
CA VAL A 19 -0.01 -7.06 1.56
C VAL A 19 0.09 -5.62 2.01
N ILE A 20 1.27 -5.20 2.44
CA ILE A 20 1.57 -3.82 2.82
C ILE A 20 2.73 -3.27 1.99
N VAL A 21 2.69 -1.97 1.76
CA VAL A 21 3.80 -1.24 1.12
C VAL A 21 4.40 -0.32 2.18
N VAL A 22 5.68 -0.49 2.48
CA VAL A 22 6.42 0.42 3.36
C VAL A 22 7.15 1.43 2.48
N VAL A 23 7.00 2.71 2.78
CA VAL A 23 7.52 3.83 1.99
C VAL A 23 8.36 4.72 2.88
N GLY A 24 9.57 5.06 2.43
CA GLY A 24 10.49 5.95 3.14
C GLY A 24 11.92 5.42 3.04
N ASP A 25 12.89 6.24 3.42
CA ASP A 25 14.30 5.91 3.21
C ASP A 25 14.73 4.75 4.15
N ASP A 26 14.12 4.64 5.34
CA ASP A 26 14.32 3.53 6.28
C ASP A 26 13.52 2.25 5.94
N ALA A 27 12.78 2.22 4.81
CA ALA A 27 11.91 1.11 4.48
C ALA A 27 12.67 -0.23 4.43
N GLY A 28 13.91 -0.24 3.93
CA GLY A 28 14.73 -1.45 3.87
C GLY A 28 14.99 -2.07 5.25
N ALA A 29 15.39 -1.24 6.23
CA ALA A 29 15.67 -1.69 7.59
C ALA A 29 14.40 -2.19 8.29
N VAL A 30 13.29 -1.43 8.17
CA VAL A 30 12.00 -1.83 8.74
C VAL A 30 11.48 -3.12 8.13
N VAL A 31 11.53 -3.25 6.80
CA VAL A 31 11.09 -4.43 6.05
C VAL A 31 11.93 -5.66 6.44
N SER A 32 13.24 -5.51 6.59
CA SER A 32 14.11 -6.60 7.04
C SER A 32 13.77 -7.05 8.46
N GLY A 33 13.50 -6.11 9.38
CA GLY A 33 13.06 -6.45 10.74
C GLY A 33 11.69 -7.13 10.78
N LEU A 34 10.78 -6.75 9.88
CA LEU A 34 9.47 -7.37 9.75
C LEU A 34 9.56 -8.80 9.18
N ASP A 35 10.47 -9.06 8.24
CA ASP A 35 10.68 -10.41 7.65
C ASP A 35 11.13 -11.45 8.67
N ALA A 36 11.75 -11.01 9.78
CA ALA A 36 12.13 -11.89 10.88
C ALA A 36 10.92 -12.39 11.69
N LEU A 37 9.72 -11.83 11.50
CA LEU A 37 8.50 -12.29 12.16
C LEU A 37 7.93 -13.54 11.47
N HIS A 38 7.53 -14.53 12.24
CA HIS A 38 7.14 -15.87 11.77
C HIS A 38 5.95 -15.91 10.78
N ASN A 39 5.18 -14.84 10.67
CA ASN A 39 3.98 -14.73 9.83
C ASN A 39 4.09 -13.62 8.78
N VAL A 40 5.27 -13.02 8.61
CA VAL A 40 5.52 -11.95 7.66
C VAL A 40 6.48 -12.44 6.59
N ARG A 41 6.29 -11.95 5.37
CA ARG A 41 7.24 -12.14 4.29
C ARG A 41 7.49 -10.81 3.62
N ALA A 42 8.74 -10.37 3.66
CA ALA A 42 9.22 -9.20 2.94
C ALA A 42 9.57 -9.55 1.50
N ALA A 43 9.33 -8.61 0.60
CA ALA A 43 9.92 -8.62 -0.72
C ALA A 43 10.39 -7.20 -1.04
N PRO A 44 11.68 -6.97 -1.32
CA PRO A 44 12.13 -5.65 -1.76
C PRO A 44 11.47 -5.34 -3.10
N ARG A 45 10.98 -4.11 -3.23
CA ARG A 45 10.51 -3.57 -4.50
C ARG A 45 11.33 -2.33 -4.80
N GLY A 46 11.95 -2.30 -5.98
CA GLY A 46 12.87 -1.23 -6.36
C GLY A 46 12.23 0.16 -6.31
N GLU A 47 13.06 1.18 -6.38
CA GLU A 47 12.64 2.57 -6.36
C GLU A 47 11.70 2.88 -7.54
N ARG A 48 10.51 3.42 -7.23
CA ARG A 48 9.55 3.94 -8.21
C ARG A 48 9.02 5.27 -7.75
N ALA A 49 8.56 6.09 -8.69
CA ALA A 49 7.87 7.33 -8.35
C ALA A 49 6.59 7.04 -7.53
N PRO A 50 6.19 7.92 -6.58
CA PRO A 50 5.01 7.69 -5.74
C PRO A 50 3.72 7.38 -6.52
N ALA A 51 3.49 8.07 -7.64
CA ALA A 51 2.33 7.84 -8.51
C ALA A 51 2.33 6.44 -9.14
N GLU A 52 3.48 5.97 -9.61
CA GLU A 52 3.64 4.61 -10.17
C GLU A 52 3.49 3.55 -9.09
N HIS A 53 4.02 3.82 -7.90
CA HIS A 53 3.87 2.94 -6.75
C HIS A 53 2.40 2.79 -6.36
N THR A 54 1.68 3.90 -6.37
CA THR A 54 0.24 3.97 -6.07
C THR A 54 -0.59 3.22 -7.11
N ALA A 55 -0.36 3.47 -8.41
CA ALA A 55 -1.04 2.77 -9.48
C ALA A 55 -0.77 1.26 -9.42
N HIS A 56 0.50 0.88 -9.23
CA HIS A 56 0.89 -0.50 -9.07
C HIS A 56 0.18 -1.16 -7.87
N ALA A 57 0.20 -0.54 -6.70
CA ALA A 57 -0.34 -1.14 -5.49
C ALA A 57 -1.88 -1.12 -5.44
N ALA A 58 -2.54 -0.15 -6.09
CA ALA A 58 -3.97 -0.20 -6.39
C ALA A 58 -4.34 -1.44 -7.23
N HIS A 59 -3.46 -1.87 -8.13
CA HIS A 59 -3.66 -3.06 -8.96
C HIS A 59 -3.20 -4.37 -8.30
N THR A 60 -2.25 -4.36 -7.36
CA THR A 60 -1.63 -5.59 -6.81
C THR A 60 -2.09 -6.02 -5.43
N ALA A 61 -3.34 -5.75 -5.07
CA ALA A 61 -3.93 -6.17 -3.79
C ALA A 61 -3.24 -5.58 -2.54
N ALA A 62 -2.45 -4.51 -2.69
CA ALA A 62 -1.90 -3.82 -1.54
C ALA A 62 -3.06 -3.31 -0.67
N THR A 63 -3.00 -3.68 0.60
CA THR A 63 -4.06 -3.42 1.56
C THR A 63 -3.71 -2.18 2.38
N TYR A 64 -2.44 -1.82 2.62
CA TYR A 64 -2.07 -0.57 3.30
C TYR A 64 -0.71 -0.05 2.82
N TYR A 65 -0.52 1.27 2.95
CA TYR A 65 0.73 1.98 2.78
C TYR A 65 1.17 2.52 4.14
N VAL A 66 2.30 2.04 4.64
CA VAL A 66 2.95 2.58 5.84
C VAL A 66 4.00 3.58 5.37
N VAL A 67 3.81 4.85 5.71
CA VAL A 67 4.68 5.95 5.29
C VAL A 67 5.56 6.34 6.45
N LEU A 68 6.85 6.04 6.35
CA LEU A 68 7.84 6.27 7.40
C LEU A 68 8.37 7.69 7.33
N SER A 69 8.46 8.36 8.48
CA SER A 69 9.01 9.72 8.63
C SER A 69 8.51 10.70 7.55
N PRO A 70 7.18 10.83 7.32
CA PRO A 70 6.67 11.70 6.25
C PRO A 70 7.11 13.16 6.40
N GLU A 71 7.40 13.61 7.61
CA GLU A 71 7.94 14.94 7.92
C GLU A 71 9.33 15.19 7.30
N GLU A 72 10.11 14.14 7.06
CA GLU A 72 11.44 14.20 6.45
C GLU A 72 11.39 14.07 4.92
N MET A 73 10.23 13.71 4.35
CA MET A 73 10.09 13.53 2.91
C MET A 73 10.12 14.88 2.15
N PRO A 74 10.68 14.90 0.92
CA PRO A 74 10.52 16.03 0.03
C PRO A 74 9.04 16.41 -0.17
N PRO A 75 8.69 17.71 -0.27
CA PRO A 75 7.31 18.17 -0.26
C PRO A 75 6.39 17.43 -1.24
N THR A 76 6.82 17.28 -2.50
CA THR A 76 6.04 16.57 -3.52
C THR A 76 5.76 15.12 -3.13
N ARG A 77 6.75 14.41 -2.57
CA ARG A 77 6.60 13.02 -2.11
C ARG A 77 5.65 12.95 -0.91
N ARG A 78 5.78 13.87 0.05
CA ARG A 78 4.89 13.98 1.21
C ARG A 78 3.45 14.23 0.79
N HIS A 79 3.19 15.19 -0.10
CA HIS A 79 1.85 15.53 -0.57
C HIS A 79 1.23 14.42 -1.44
N TRP A 80 2.04 13.64 -2.17
CA TRP A 80 1.54 12.44 -2.84
C TRP A 80 0.93 11.44 -1.86
N TRP A 81 1.65 11.10 -0.79
CA TRP A 81 1.17 10.13 0.18
C TRP A 81 0.08 10.67 1.09
N LEU A 82 0.34 11.83 1.71
CA LEU A 82 -0.50 12.40 2.77
C LEU A 82 -1.59 13.35 2.26
N GLY A 83 -1.59 13.70 0.97
CA GLY A 83 -2.63 14.51 0.35
C GLY A 83 -3.42 13.73 -0.71
N VAL A 84 -2.75 13.30 -1.78
CA VAL A 84 -3.41 12.62 -2.91
C VAL A 84 -3.97 11.26 -2.49
N LEU A 85 -3.12 10.40 -1.95
CA LEU A 85 -3.51 9.02 -1.65
C LEU A 85 -4.38 8.93 -0.40
N SER A 86 -4.04 9.65 0.67
CA SER A 86 -4.89 9.74 1.86
C SER A 86 -6.26 10.36 1.53
N GLY A 87 -6.34 11.31 0.58
CA GLY A 87 -7.62 11.88 0.14
C GLY A 87 -8.51 10.86 -0.57
N ALA A 88 -7.91 9.95 -1.35
CA ALA A 88 -8.64 8.88 -2.05
C ALA A 88 -8.95 7.67 -1.16
N ALA A 89 -8.09 7.37 -0.19
CA ALA A 89 -8.20 6.22 0.69
C ALA A 89 -7.60 6.51 2.10
N PRO A 90 -8.29 7.30 2.94
CA PRO A 90 -7.73 7.84 4.18
C PRO A 90 -7.21 6.78 5.15
N SER A 91 -7.95 5.67 5.28
CA SER A 91 -7.59 4.58 6.19
C SER A 91 -6.45 3.69 5.68
N ARG A 92 -5.93 3.93 4.46
CA ARG A 92 -4.92 3.08 3.80
C ARG A 92 -3.53 3.69 3.87
N VAL A 93 -3.41 4.98 4.13
CA VAL A 93 -2.13 5.65 4.35
C VAL A 93 -1.93 5.81 5.84
N VAL A 94 -0.95 5.09 6.37
CA VAL A 94 -0.63 5.04 7.79
C VAL A 94 0.74 5.68 7.99
N PRO A 95 0.81 6.96 8.39
CA PRO A 95 2.03 7.57 8.87
C PRO A 95 2.58 6.77 10.06
N ALA A 96 3.88 6.49 10.05
CA ALA A 96 4.53 5.80 11.15
C ALA A 96 5.98 6.30 11.31
N ARG A 97 6.54 6.08 12.50
CA ARG A 97 7.98 6.23 12.72
C ARG A 97 8.73 5.03 12.13
N PRO A 98 10.01 5.17 11.73
CA PRO A 98 10.82 4.12 11.12
C PRO A 98 11.30 3.11 12.18
N SER A 99 10.37 2.35 12.75
CA SER A 99 10.65 1.34 13.77
C SER A 99 9.81 0.10 13.52
N THR A 100 10.45 -1.07 13.45
CA THR A 100 9.78 -2.35 13.26
C THR A 100 8.67 -2.58 14.30
N ALA A 101 8.91 -2.24 15.58
CA ALA A 101 7.91 -2.40 16.64
C ALA A 101 6.70 -1.47 16.43
N VAL A 102 6.95 -0.20 16.10
CA VAL A 102 5.87 0.78 15.83
C VAL A 102 5.06 0.36 14.61
N VAL A 103 5.73 -0.10 13.56
CA VAL A 103 5.06 -0.57 12.35
C VAL A 103 4.26 -1.83 12.63
N ALA A 104 4.80 -2.82 13.36
CA ALA A 104 4.06 -4.03 13.74
C ALA A 104 2.79 -3.71 14.57
N ASP A 105 2.87 -2.77 15.51
CA ASP A 105 1.74 -2.29 16.30
C ASP A 105 0.70 -1.52 15.44
N ALA A 106 1.15 -0.75 14.46
CA ALA A 106 0.26 -0.13 13.48
C ALA A 106 -0.48 -1.18 12.63
N LEU A 107 0.22 -2.25 12.22
CA LEU A 107 -0.35 -3.35 11.45
C LEU A 107 -1.42 -4.12 12.22
N GLY A 108 -1.25 -4.30 13.54
CA GLY A 108 -2.22 -4.96 14.40
C GLY A 108 -3.55 -4.22 14.54
N ARG A 109 -3.59 -2.92 14.22
CA ARG A 109 -4.77 -2.05 14.40
C ARG A 109 -5.55 -1.80 13.11
N LEU A 110 -5.16 -2.43 12.02
CA LEU A 110 -5.74 -2.19 10.70
C LEU A 110 -7.17 -2.77 10.59
N SER A 111 -8.14 -1.91 10.30
CA SER A 111 -9.55 -2.30 10.15
C SER A 111 -9.92 -2.65 8.70
N VAL A 112 -10.68 -3.73 8.50
CA VAL A 112 -11.24 -4.10 7.19
C VAL A 112 -12.32 -3.10 6.73
N GLY A 113 -12.26 -2.64 5.48
CA GLY A 113 -13.22 -1.65 4.95
C GLY A 113 -13.14 -1.43 3.44
N ARG A 114 -14.22 -0.85 2.86
CA ARG A 114 -14.32 -0.55 1.41
C ARG A 114 -13.17 0.40 1.00
N TRP A 115 -12.55 0.06 -0.12
CA TRP A 115 -11.09 0.00 -0.23
C TRP A 115 -10.47 1.11 -1.08
N TRP A 116 -11.20 1.59 -2.09
CA TRP A 116 -10.80 2.58 -3.08
C TRP A 116 -12.03 3.35 -3.54
N PRO A 117 -11.87 4.50 -4.25
CA PRO A 117 -12.96 5.15 -4.96
C PRO A 117 -13.76 4.13 -5.79
N ALA A 118 -15.07 4.34 -5.88
CA ALA A 118 -15.96 3.44 -6.62
C ALA A 118 -15.53 3.28 -8.09
N ASP A 119 -15.05 4.36 -8.70
CA ASP A 119 -14.42 4.36 -10.02
C ASP A 119 -12.88 4.44 -9.89
N LEU A 120 -12.27 3.32 -9.50
CA LEU A 120 -10.81 3.23 -9.37
C LEU A 120 -10.11 3.50 -10.71
N GLU A 121 -10.63 2.97 -11.82
CA GLU A 121 -9.99 3.15 -13.12
C GLU A 121 -10.05 4.61 -13.60
N GLY A 122 -11.19 5.29 -13.42
CA GLY A 122 -11.30 6.71 -13.73
C GLY A 122 -10.37 7.55 -12.85
N TRP A 123 -10.27 7.22 -11.57
CA TRP A 123 -9.32 7.87 -10.68
C TRP A 123 -7.86 7.67 -11.13
N LEU A 124 -7.46 6.43 -11.48
CA LEU A 124 -6.13 6.12 -11.99
C LEU A 124 -5.82 6.86 -13.30
N ARG A 125 -6.79 6.98 -14.22
CA ARG A 125 -6.65 7.78 -15.45
C ARG A 125 -6.51 9.28 -15.16
N GLY A 126 -7.02 9.76 -14.03
CA GLY A 126 -6.92 11.14 -13.58
C GLY A 126 -5.60 11.48 -12.91
N LEU A 127 -4.93 10.51 -12.28
CA LEU A 127 -3.69 10.70 -11.50
C LEU A 127 -2.61 11.53 -12.19
N PRO A 128 -2.29 11.34 -13.49
CA PRO A 128 -1.25 12.13 -14.16
C PRO A 128 -1.53 13.64 -14.20
N ARG A 129 -2.79 14.06 -13.97
CA ARG A 129 -3.22 15.46 -13.98
C ARG A 129 -3.28 16.08 -12.58
N VAL A 130 -2.99 15.32 -11.54
CA VAL A 130 -3.08 15.77 -10.14
C VAL A 130 -1.80 16.53 -9.77
N VAL A 131 -1.96 17.74 -9.24
CA VAL A 131 -0.87 18.50 -8.60
C VAL A 131 -0.85 18.13 -7.11
N PRO A 132 0.16 17.41 -6.60
CA PRO A 132 0.16 16.86 -5.24
C PRO A 132 0.00 17.94 -4.18
N ASP A 133 0.68 19.07 -4.34
CA ASP A 133 0.67 20.19 -3.40
C ASP A 133 -0.71 20.83 -3.22
N ARG A 134 -1.67 20.51 -4.10
CA ARG A 134 -3.07 20.97 -4.05
C ARG A 134 -4.05 19.87 -3.68
N ALA A 135 -3.57 18.65 -3.43
CA ALA A 135 -4.41 17.50 -3.12
C ALA A 135 -4.46 17.24 -1.62
N GLY A 136 -5.62 16.78 -1.14
CA GLY A 136 -5.91 16.58 0.28
C GLY A 136 -6.71 17.74 0.89
N PRO A 137 -7.04 17.64 2.19
CA PRO A 137 -7.71 18.72 2.91
C PRO A 137 -6.85 19.99 2.85
N ARG A 138 -7.46 21.15 2.59
CA ARG A 138 -6.79 22.43 2.79
C ARG A 138 -6.58 22.61 4.29
N ILE A 139 -5.39 22.29 4.77
CA ILE A 139 -4.90 22.68 6.09
C ILE A 139 -4.27 24.07 6.04
#